data_AF-A0A2V6XG98-F1
#
_entry.id   AF-A0A2V6XG98-F1
#
_cell.length_a   1.000
_cell.length_b   1.000
_cell.length_c   1.000
_cell.angle_alpha   90.00
_cell.angle_beta   90.00
_cell.angle_gamma   90.00
#
_symmetry.space_group_name_H-M   'P 1'
#
loop_
_entity.id
_entity.type
_entity.pdbx_description
1 polymer ?
#
loop_
_entity_poly.entity_id
_entity_poly.type
_entity_poly.pdbx_seq_one_letter_code
_entity_poly.pdbx_strand_id
1 'polypeptide(L)'
;MYLHTMCLPGTAVTIRMTSMARRGIRLTSGQDPGRLSPCVCNTLRMVTRAVTQLYDGVLRPSGLRVTQFSILATIARMGEANLRQLQHALAIDQTTLTRSLNLLERDGVIARASHPDGRIKAMRLTSKGRRALDVARPLWARAQGKVLRELGTKAWADAQRRLTHLLHVAVTKRRPIRSRRRVQPAKAPPWASRKA
;
A
#
# COMPACT_ATOMS: atom_id res chain seq x y z
N MET A 1 -59.98 1.03 -44.64
CA MET A 1 -59.67 2.37 -44.11
C MET A 1 -60.04 2.39 -42.64
N TYR A 2 -59.14 2.93 -41.81
CA TYR A 2 -59.22 3.13 -40.36
C TYR A 2 -59.16 1.89 -39.45
N LEU A 3 -57.97 1.65 -38.89
CA LEU A 3 -57.84 1.32 -37.46
C LEU A 3 -56.44 1.74 -36.95
N HIS A 4 -56.48 2.78 -36.14
CA HIS A 4 -55.57 3.28 -35.11
C HIS A 4 -54.09 2.88 -35.08
N THR A 5 -53.27 3.94 -35.21
CA THR A 5 -52.08 4.20 -34.40
C THR A 5 -52.42 4.27 -32.90
N MET A 6 -51.61 3.66 -32.03
CA MET A 6 -51.17 4.16 -30.70
C MET A 6 -50.32 3.08 -30.01
N CYS A 7 -48.98 3.13 -30.09
CA CYS A 7 -48.08 3.92 -29.24
C CYS A 7 -48.09 3.47 -27.76
N LEU A 8 -47.25 2.48 -27.44
CA LEU A 8 -46.91 2.10 -26.06
C LEU A 8 -45.92 3.12 -25.47
N PRO A 9 -46.10 3.62 -24.24
CA PRO A 9 -45.16 4.55 -23.64
C PRO A 9 -43.93 3.81 -23.11
N GLY A 10 -42.75 4.23 -23.58
CA GLY A 10 -41.48 3.81 -23.03
C GLY A 10 -41.26 4.38 -21.63
N THR A 11 -40.92 3.51 -20.67
CA THR A 11 -40.34 3.94 -19.40
C THR A 11 -38.84 4.08 -19.57
N ALA A 12 -38.41 5.29 -19.94
CA ALA A 12 -37.02 5.70 -19.76
C ALA A 12 -36.73 5.79 -18.25
N VAL A 13 -36.07 4.77 -17.71
CA VAL A 13 -35.53 4.80 -16.35
C VAL A 13 -34.29 5.71 -16.38
N THR A 14 -34.51 7.01 -16.20
CA THR A 14 -33.43 7.98 -16.04
C THR A 14 -32.84 7.80 -14.64
N ILE A 15 -31.76 7.02 -14.54
CA ILE A 15 -30.93 6.97 -13.33
C ILE A 15 -30.30 8.35 -13.15
N ARG A 16 -30.91 9.15 -12.28
CA ARG A 16 -30.38 10.43 -11.82
C ARG A 16 -29.09 10.13 -11.05
N MET A 17 -27.94 10.27 -11.70
CA MET A 17 -26.64 10.24 -11.04
C MET A 17 -26.56 11.48 -10.15
N THR A 18 -26.93 11.33 -8.88
CA THR A 18 -26.70 12.33 -7.85
C THR A 18 -25.20 12.51 -7.71
N SER A 19 -24.72 13.66 -8.20
CA SER A 19 -23.36 14.16 -8.04
C SER A 19 -22.97 14.16 -6.56
N MET A 20 -22.20 13.15 -6.14
CA MET A 20 -21.42 13.23 -4.91
C MET A 20 -20.36 14.31 -5.11
N ALA A 21 -20.61 15.49 -4.52
CA ALA A 21 -19.65 16.56 -4.41
C ALA A 21 -18.32 15.99 -3.89
N ARG A 22 -17.29 16.04 -4.76
CA ARG A 22 -15.92 15.69 -4.40
C ARG A 22 -15.51 16.65 -3.30
N ARG A 23 -15.43 16.20 -2.05
CA ARG A 23 -14.69 16.91 -1.00
C ARG A 23 -13.22 16.85 -1.39
N GLY A 24 -12.81 17.77 -2.28
CA GLY A 24 -11.41 18.00 -2.58
C GLY A 24 -10.71 18.33 -1.27
N ILE A 25 -9.66 17.57 -0.95
CA ILE A 25 -8.72 17.96 0.08
C ILE A 25 -8.08 19.25 -0.43
N ARG A 26 -8.59 20.41 0.02
CA ARG A 26 -7.90 21.68 -0.16
C ARG A 26 -6.62 21.61 0.66
N LEU A 27 -5.49 21.34 0.00
CA LEU A 27 -4.19 21.69 0.52
C LEU A 27 -4.13 23.23 0.52
N THR A 28 -4.61 23.84 1.60
CA THR A 28 -4.65 25.30 1.73
C THR A 28 -3.21 25.82 1.82
N SER A 29 -2.73 26.47 0.76
CA SER A 29 -1.57 27.37 0.82
C SER A 29 -2.01 28.69 1.46
N GLY A 30 -2.18 28.69 2.78
CA GLY A 30 -2.42 29.92 3.55
C GLY A 30 -1.30 30.07 4.58
N GLN A 31 -0.49 31.12 4.43
CA GLN A 31 0.52 31.50 5.43
C GLN A 31 -0.18 32.15 6.62
N ASP A 32 -0.42 31.36 7.66
CA ASP A 32 -0.76 31.82 9.00
C ASP A 32 0.49 31.55 9.88
N PRO A 33 1.10 32.56 10.50
CA PRO A 33 2.33 32.40 11.28
C PRO A 33 2.20 31.48 12.50
N GLY A 34 0.97 31.13 12.93
CA GLY A 34 0.71 30.13 13.97
C GLY A 34 0.46 28.70 13.43
N ARG A 35 0.36 28.52 12.11
CA ARG A 35 0.04 27.23 11.48
C ARG A 35 1.32 26.50 11.10
N LEU A 36 1.53 25.32 11.69
CA LEU A 36 2.60 24.41 11.27
C LEU A 36 2.48 24.11 9.77
N SER A 37 3.61 24.13 9.06
CA SER A 37 3.66 23.70 7.65
C SER A 37 3.09 22.28 7.49
N PRO A 38 2.47 21.94 6.35
CA PRO A 38 1.93 20.60 6.12
C PRO A 38 3.00 19.52 6.32
N CYS A 39 2.77 18.63 7.28
CA CYS A 39 3.70 17.55 7.58
C CYS A 39 3.82 16.59 6.39
N VAL A 40 5.05 16.44 5.85
CA VAL A 40 5.35 15.53 4.73
C VAL A 40 4.94 14.10 5.05
N CYS A 41 5.25 13.62 6.26
CA CYS A 41 4.89 12.27 6.71
C CYS A 41 3.37 12.05 6.72
N ASN A 42 2.60 13.02 7.22
CA ASN A 42 1.14 12.91 7.24
C ASN A 42 0.56 12.91 5.82
N THR A 43 1.07 13.78 4.95
CA THR A 43 0.66 13.83 3.53
C THR A 43 0.91 12.50 2.83
N LEU A 44 2.09 11.92 2.98
CA LEU A 44 2.40 10.60 2.40
C LEU A 44 1.49 9.51 2.95
N ARG A 45 1.21 9.48 4.26
CA ARG A 45 0.28 8.49 4.84
C ARG A 45 -1.13 8.62 4.26
N MET A 46 -1.64 9.84 4.10
CA MET A 46 -2.95 10.07 3.49
C MET A 46 -2.98 9.59 2.03
N VAL A 47 -1.98 9.97 1.24
CA VAL A 47 -1.86 9.57 -0.18
C VAL A 47 -1.76 8.05 -0.29
N THR A 48 -0.87 7.42 0.46
CA THR A 48 -0.71 5.95 0.45
C THR A 48 -2.01 5.25 0.80
N ARG A 49 -2.74 5.69 1.83
CA ARG A 49 -4.04 5.09 2.19
C ARG A 49 -5.06 5.22 1.07
N ALA A 50 -5.23 6.42 0.50
CA ALA A 50 -6.20 6.68 -0.54
C ALA A 50 -5.88 5.90 -1.83
N VAL A 51 -4.60 5.87 -2.24
CA VAL A 51 -4.16 5.10 -3.41
C VAL A 51 -4.35 3.60 -3.18
N THR A 52 -3.96 3.06 -2.02
CA THR A 52 -4.19 1.65 -1.69
C THR A 52 -5.67 1.29 -1.76
N GLN A 53 -6.57 2.11 -1.20
CA GLN A 53 -8.02 1.89 -1.26
C GLN A 53 -8.56 1.91 -2.69
N LEU A 54 -8.04 2.79 -3.56
CA LEU A 54 -8.39 2.81 -4.97
C LEU A 54 -8.03 1.48 -5.65
N TYR A 55 -6.81 0.98 -5.43
CA TYR A 55 -6.39 -0.29 -6.03
C TYR A 55 -7.17 -1.45 -5.45
N ASP A 56 -7.31 -1.55 -4.13
CA ASP A 56 -8.10 -2.60 -3.48
C ASP A 56 -9.55 -2.63 -3.97
N GLY A 57 -10.16 -1.46 -4.20
CA GLY A 57 -11.50 -1.37 -4.77
C GLY A 57 -11.59 -1.95 -6.18
N VAL A 58 -10.60 -1.72 -7.03
CA VAL A 58 -10.55 -2.25 -8.41
C VAL A 58 -10.16 -3.73 -8.44
N LEU A 59 -9.29 -4.18 -7.55
CA LEU A 59 -8.86 -5.58 -7.44
C LEU A 59 -9.88 -6.49 -6.72
N ARG A 60 -10.91 -5.93 -6.07
CA ARG A 60 -11.92 -6.70 -5.32
C ARG A 60 -12.46 -7.94 -6.07
N PRO A 61 -12.75 -7.92 -7.39
CA PRO A 61 -13.20 -9.10 -8.13
C PRO A 61 -12.21 -10.27 -8.17
N SER A 62 -10.89 -10.02 -8.05
CA SER A 62 -9.90 -11.10 -8.00
C SER A 62 -9.77 -11.75 -6.61
N GLY A 63 -10.45 -11.21 -5.60
CA GLY A 63 -10.30 -11.64 -4.21
C GLY A 63 -8.95 -11.26 -3.59
N LEU A 64 -8.16 -10.39 -4.23
CA LEU A 64 -6.85 -9.96 -3.75
C LEU A 64 -6.86 -8.49 -3.35
N ARG A 65 -6.11 -8.16 -2.30
CA ARG A 65 -5.66 -6.78 -2.04
C ARG A 65 -4.43 -6.46 -2.87
N VAL A 66 -4.15 -5.17 -3.09
CA VAL A 66 -2.99 -4.70 -3.83
C VAL A 66 -1.67 -5.18 -3.22
N THR A 67 -1.59 -5.25 -1.89
CA THR A 67 -0.40 -5.80 -1.20
C THR A 67 -0.20 -7.27 -1.53
N GLN A 68 -1.27 -8.07 -1.53
CA GLN A 68 -1.21 -9.49 -1.89
C GLN A 68 -0.85 -9.66 -3.36
N PHE A 69 -1.45 -8.86 -4.25
CA PHE A 69 -1.07 -8.82 -5.66
C PHE A 69 0.42 -8.55 -5.84
N SER A 70 0.98 -7.54 -5.17
CA SER A 70 2.41 -7.22 -5.27
C SER A 70 3.32 -8.36 -4.78
N ILE A 71 2.91 -9.08 -3.73
CA ILE A 71 3.61 -10.29 -3.26
C ILE A 71 3.58 -11.37 -4.33
N LEU A 72 2.40 -11.72 -4.86
CA LEU A 72 2.27 -12.77 -5.88
C LEU A 72 3.00 -12.41 -7.18
N ALA A 73 2.91 -11.17 -7.63
CA ALA A 73 3.62 -10.68 -8.81
C ALA A 73 5.14 -10.76 -8.63
N THR A 74 5.64 -10.48 -7.42
CA THR A 74 7.07 -10.60 -7.11
C THR A 74 7.52 -12.06 -7.09
N ILE A 75 6.78 -12.94 -6.43
CA ILE A 75 7.07 -14.39 -6.45
C ILE A 75 7.05 -14.92 -7.89
N ALA A 76 6.04 -14.54 -8.69
CA ALA A 76 5.95 -14.96 -10.10
C ALA A 76 7.17 -14.55 -10.91
N ARG A 77 7.67 -13.32 -10.72
CA ARG A 77 8.84 -12.80 -11.43
C ARG A 77 10.14 -13.48 -10.97
N MET A 78 10.23 -13.88 -9.71
CA MET A 78 11.42 -14.54 -9.14
C MET A 78 11.37 -16.08 -9.27
N GLY A 79 10.24 -16.65 -9.66
CA GLY A 79 9.97 -18.10 -9.61
C GLY A 79 9.62 -18.55 -8.19
N GLU A 80 10.57 -18.36 -7.27
CA GLU A 80 10.40 -18.54 -5.83
C GLU A 80 11.02 -17.36 -5.08
N ALA A 81 10.46 -16.99 -3.93
CA ALA A 81 11.03 -15.93 -3.10
C ALA A 81 10.84 -16.21 -1.62
N ASN A 82 11.86 -15.91 -0.83
CA ASN A 82 11.77 -15.98 0.62
C ASN A 82 11.35 -14.65 1.27
N LEU A 83 11.08 -14.70 2.58
CA LEU A 83 10.66 -13.53 3.36
C LEU A 83 11.59 -12.32 3.19
N ARG A 84 12.91 -12.51 3.32
CA ARG A 84 13.90 -11.43 3.23
C ARG A 84 13.89 -10.79 1.83
N GLN A 85 13.85 -11.62 0.79
CA GLN A 85 13.78 -11.16 -0.60
C GLN A 85 12.52 -10.34 -0.84
N LEU A 86 11.37 -10.79 -0.33
CA LEU A 86 10.10 -10.07 -0.44
C LEU A 86 10.09 -8.76 0.34
N GLN A 87 10.66 -8.72 1.56
CA GLN A 87 10.83 -7.48 2.32
C GLN A 87 11.68 -6.46 1.57
N HIS A 88 12.80 -6.91 1.01
CA HIS A 88 13.69 -6.05 0.25
C HIS A 88 13.03 -5.53 -1.04
N ALA A 89 12.35 -6.40 -1.78
CA ALA A 89 11.72 -6.06 -3.05
C ALA A 89 10.50 -5.15 -2.90
N LEU A 90 9.72 -5.30 -1.81
CA LEU A 90 8.44 -4.60 -1.62
C LEU A 90 8.47 -3.50 -0.57
N ALA A 91 9.55 -3.38 0.19
CA ALA A 91 9.67 -2.47 1.34
C ALA A 91 8.52 -2.62 2.36
N ILE A 92 7.98 -3.83 2.52
CA ILE A 92 6.94 -4.16 3.51
C ILE A 92 7.63 -4.60 4.80
N ASP A 93 7.16 -4.12 5.95
CA ASP A 93 7.65 -4.54 7.26
C ASP A 93 7.37 -6.03 7.51
N GLN A 94 8.20 -6.65 8.36
CA GLN A 94 8.16 -8.10 8.59
C GLN A 94 6.79 -8.59 9.09
N THR A 95 6.16 -7.86 10.00
CA THR A 95 4.90 -8.23 10.63
C THR A 95 3.78 -8.24 9.61
N THR A 96 3.66 -7.18 8.81
CA THR A 96 2.66 -7.07 7.73
C THR A 96 2.86 -8.12 6.66
N LEU A 97 4.11 -8.36 6.25
CA LEU A 97 4.42 -9.35 5.23
C LEU A 97 4.12 -10.78 5.71
N THR A 98 4.52 -11.11 6.94
CA THR A 98 4.27 -12.45 7.53
C THR A 98 2.77 -12.73 7.64
N ARG A 99 1.98 -11.76 8.11
CA ARG A 99 0.52 -11.88 8.15
C ARG A 99 -0.07 -12.12 6.75
N SER A 100 0.40 -11.38 5.76
CA SER A 100 -0.08 -11.52 4.37
C SER A 100 0.28 -12.88 3.77
N LEU A 101 1.51 -13.36 3.99
CA LEU A 101 1.96 -14.68 3.54
C LEU A 101 1.17 -15.81 4.19
N ASN A 102 0.91 -15.74 5.51
CA ASN A 102 0.11 -16.74 6.21
C ASN A 102 -1.32 -16.83 5.65
N LEU A 103 -1.94 -15.70 5.30
CA LEU A 103 -3.27 -15.69 4.67
C LEU A 103 -3.22 -16.32 3.27
N LEU A 104 -2.23 -15.96 2.45
CA LEU A 104 -2.07 -16.50 1.11
C LEU A 104 -1.76 -18.01 1.12
N GLU A 105 -0.99 -18.48 2.10
CA GLU A 105 -0.68 -19.89 2.29
C GLU A 105 -1.92 -20.67 2.74
N ARG A 106 -2.64 -20.16 3.76
CA ARG A 106 -3.91 -20.74 4.23
C ARG A 106 -4.93 -20.85 3.09
N ASP A 107 -5.00 -19.83 2.23
CA ASP A 107 -5.94 -19.80 1.11
C ASP A 107 -5.43 -20.64 -0.09
N GLY A 108 -4.29 -21.33 0.03
CA GLY A 108 -3.72 -22.21 -0.99
C GLY A 108 -3.19 -21.47 -2.23
N VAL A 109 -2.94 -20.17 -2.12
CA VAL A 109 -2.45 -19.30 -3.20
C VAL A 109 -0.94 -19.43 -3.36
N ILE A 110 -0.23 -19.64 -2.25
CA ILE A 110 1.21 -19.93 -2.23
C ILE A 110 1.47 -21.23 -1.48
N ALA A 111 2.64 -21.83 -1.73
CA ALA A 111 3.15 -22.97 -0.98
C ALA A 111 4.60 -22.71 -0.59
N ARG A 112 5.02 -23.22 0.57
CA ARG A 112 6.43 -23.23 0.97
C ARG A 112 7.18 -24.30 0.19
N ALA A 113 8.32 -23.94 -0.38
CA ALA A 113 9.29 -24.89 -0.90
C ALA A 113 10.16 -25.41 0.24
N SER A 114 10.47 -26.71 0.22
CA SER A 114 11.43 -27.29 1.15
C SER A 114 12.84 -26.82 0.79
N HIS A 115 13.61 -26.39 1.78
CA HIS A 115 15.02 -26.11 1.62
C HIS A 115 15.81 -27.27 2.26
N PRO A 116 16.78 -27.88 1.55
CA PRO A 116 17.59 -28.98 2.07
C PRO A 116 18.19 -28.72 3.46
N ASP A 117 18.61 -27.48 3.73
CA ASP A 117 19.30 -27.10 4.97
C ASP A 117 18.34 -26.67 6.10
N GLY A 118 17.03 -26.86 5.94
CA GLY A 118 16.01 -26.49 6.94
C GLY A 118 15.84 -24.97 7.19
N ARG A 119 16.64 -24.13 6.52
CA ARG A 119 16.65 -22.68 6.67
C ARG A 119 15.95 -21.99 5.51
N ILE A 120 15.40 -20.81 5.80
CA ILE A 120 14.66 -19.91 4.90
C ILE A 120 13.78 -20.66 3.88
N LYS A 121 12.54 -20.97 4.29
CA LYS A 121 11.53 -21.52 3.38
C LYS A 121 11.26 -20.50 2.27
N ALA A 122 11.55 -20.85 1.02
CA ALA A 122 11.11 -20.06 -0.12
C ALA A 122 9.61 -20.28 -0.32
N MET A 123 8.93 -19.33 -0.96
CA MET A 123 7.53 -19.42 -1.32
C MET A 123 7.40 -19.43 -2.84
N ARG A 124 6.53 -20.29 -3.35
CA ARG A 124 6.19 -20.39 -4.78
C ARG A 124 4.69 -20.25 -4.98
N LEU A 125 4.30 -19.80 -6.16
CA LEU A 125 2.89 -19.77 -6.55
C LEU A 125 2.37 -21.18 -6.81
N THR A 126 1.22 -21.52 -6.23
CA THR A 126 0.44 -22.69 -6.63
C THR A 126 -0.27 -22.41 -7.96
N SER A 127 -0.91 -23.43 -8.54
CA SER A 127 -1.78 -23.25 -9.71
C SER A 127 -2.94 -22.29 -9.42
N LYS A 128 -3.48 -22.32 -8.18
CA LYS A 128 -4.49 -21.36 -7.73
C LYS A 128 -3.93 -19.93 -7.68
N GLY A 129 -2.70 -19.78 -7.18
CA GLY A 129 -2.03 -18.48 -7.12
C GLY A 129 -1.74 -17.87 -8.49
N ARG A 130 -1.33 -18.67 -9.47
CA ARG A 130 -1.12 -18.22 -10.85
C ARG A 130 -2.43 -17.71 -11.46
N ARG A 131 -3.52 -18.50 -11.36
CA ARG A 131 -4.84 -18.07 -11.84
C ARG A 131 -5.34 -16.79 -11.15
N ALA A 132 -5.18 -16.68 -9.83
CA ALA A 132 -5.58 -15.48 -9.10
C ALA A 132 -4.80 -14.24 -9.58
N LEU A 133 -3.49 -14.41 -9.84
CA LEU A 133 -2.65 -13.36 -10.39
C LEU A 133 -3.07 -12.97 -11.81
N ASP A 134 -3.39 -13.95 -12.66
CA ASP A 134 -3.83 -13.70 -14.05
C ASP A 134 -5.14 -12.92 -14.11
N VAL A 135 -6.09 -13.21 -13.22
CA VAL A 135 -7.32 -12.41 -13.05
C VAL A 135 -7.01 -11.00 -12.52
N ALA A 136 -6.06 -10.87 -11.60
CA ALA A 136 -5.74 -9.59 -10.97
C ALA A 136 -4.92 -8.64 -11.86
N ARG A 137 -4.07 -9.15 -12.76
CA ARG A 137 -3.23 -8.35 -13.67
C ARG A 137 -4.00 -7.29 -14.47
N PRO A 138 -5.08 -7.62 -15.21
CA PRO A 138 -5.85 -6.62 -15.94
C PRO A 138 -6.56 -5.61 -15.01
N LEU A 139 -7.00 -6.05 -13.83
CA LEU A 139 -7.61 -5.15 -12.83
C LEU A 139 -6.58 -4.16 -12.26
N TRP A 140 -5.38 -4.63 -11.94
CA TRP A 140 -4.26 -3.78 -11.56
C TRP A 140 -3.91 -2.78 -12.67
N ALA A 141 -3.83 -3.23 -13.92
CA ALA A 141 -3.55 -2.36 -15.07
C ALA A 141 -4.64 -1.29 -15.24
N ARG A 142 -5.91 -1.63 -14.99
CA ARG A 142 -7.02 -0.67 -14.97
C ARG A 142 -6.88 0.36 -13.85
N ALA A 143 -6.51 -0.06 -12.64
CA ALA A 143 -6.26 0.84 -11.51
C ALA A 143 -5.10 1.80 -11.81
N GLN A 144 -3.98 1.25 -12.28
CA GLN A 144 -2.80 2.00 -12.73
C GLN A 144 -3.17 3.01 -13.82
N GLY A 145 -3.88 2.56 -14.85
CA GLY A 145 -4.31 3.41 -15.95
C GLY A 145 -5.23 4.54 -15.50
N LYS A 146 -6.11 4.31 -14.51
CA LYS A 146 -6.95 5.37 -13.94
C LYS A 146 -6.10 6.46 -13.28
N VAL A 147 -5.12 6.08 -12.46
CA VAL A 147 -4.21 7.04 -11.82
C VAL A 147 -3.41 7.82 -12.86
N LEU A 148 -2.82 7.13 -13.84
CA LEU A 148 -1.99 7.76 -14.86
C LEU A 148 -2.78 8.69 -15.79
N ARG A 149 -4.04 8.39 -16.09
CA ARG A 149 -4.91 9.27 -16.89
C ARG A 149 -5.25 10.56 -16.16
N GLU A 150 -5.57 10.48 -14.86
CA GLU A 150 -5.94 11.65 -14.07
C GLU A 150 -4.73 12.52 -13.70
N LEU A 151 -3.59 11.90 -13.37
CA LEU A 151 -2.38 12.63 -12.98
C LEU A 151 -1.56 13.11 -14.18
N GLY A 152 -1.58 12.36 -15.28
CA GLY A 152 -0.69 12.55 -16.42
C GLY A 152 0.67 11.86 -16.22
N THR A 153 1.17 11.24 -17.29
CA THR A 153 2.41 10.43 -17.25
C THR A 153 3.66 11.26 -16.94
N LYS A 154 3.74 12.50 -17.45
CA LYS A 154 4.85 13.42 -17.17
C LYS A 154 4.88 13.85 -15.69
N ALA A 155 3.72 14.19 -15.13
CA ALA A 155 3.61 14.57 -13.73
C ALA A 155 3.90 13.37 -12.80
N TRP A 156 3.46 12.17 -13.18
CA TRP A 156 3.82 10.95 -12.46
C TRP A 156 5.33 10.70 -12.47
N ALA A 157 5.99 10.83 -13.63
CA ALA A 157 7.45 10.67 -13.72
C ALA A 157 8.20 11.69 -12.83
N ASP A 158 7.73 12.93 -12.77
CA ASP A 158 8.30 13.94 -11.86
C ASP A 158 8.07 13.59 -10.39
N ALA A 159 6.85 13.18 -10.03
CA ALA A 159 6.52 12.74 -8.68
C ALA A 159 7.38 11.53 -8.25
N GLN A 160 7.58 10.55 -9.13
CA GLN A 160 8.46 9.41 -8.87
C GLN A 160 9.90 9.84 -8.59
N ARG A 161 10.47 10.75 -9.39
CA ARG A 161 11.84 11.29 -9.13
C ARG A 161 11.93 11.96 -7.76
N ARG A 162 10.95 12.81 -7.41
CA ARG A 162 10.91 13.50 -6.11
C ARG A 162 10.73 12.54 -4.93
N LEU A 163 9.89 11.51 -5.07
CA LEU A 163 9.68 10.48 -4.06
C LEU A 163 10.93 9.61 -3.86
N THR A 164 11.64 9.26 -4.93
CA THR A 164 12.92 8.54 -4.85
C THR A 164 13.98 9.37 -4.13
N HIS A 165 14.08 10.67 -4.44
CA HIS A 165 14.97 11.57 -3.72
C HIS A 165 14.61 11.68 -2.23
N LEU A 166 13.31 11.80 -1.91
CA LEU A 166 12.84 11.82 -0.52
C LEU A 166 13.15 10.52 0.22
N LEU A 167 12.99 9.36 -0.43
CA LEU A 167 13.35 8.07 0.13
C LEU A 167 14.84 8.01 0.46
N HIS A 168 15.70 8.48 -0.45
CA HIS A 168 17.14 8.58 -0.20
C HIS A 168 17.45 9.44 1.04
N VAL A 169 16.87 10.65 1.13
CA VAL A 169 17.06 11.53 2.30
C VAL A 169 16.63 10.84 3.61
N ALA A 170 15.51 10.10 3.59
CA ALA A 170 14.98 9.42 4.77
C ALA A 170 15.83 8.21 5.22
N VAL A 171 16.48 7.51 4.28
CA VAL A 171 17.30 6.31 4.57
C VAL A 171 18.74 6.68 4.90
N THR A 172 19.35 7.65 4.21
CA THR A 172 20.77 8.04 4.39
C THR A 172 21.05 8.64 5.77
N LYS A 173 20.04 9.25 6.42
CA LYS A 173 20.15 9.74 7.81
C LYS A 173 20.07 8.66 8.89
N ARG A 174 19.93 7.38 8.55
CA ARG A 174 20.01 6.24 9.50
C ARG A 174 21.44 5.80 9.84
N ARG A 175 22.48 6.57 9.52
CA ARG A 175 23.82 6.32 10.09
C ARG A 175 23.69 6.43 11.63
N PRO A 176 24.12 5.42 12.41
CA PRO A 176 23.91 5.43 13.84
C PRO A 176 24.64 6.63 14.43
N ILE A 177 23.99 7.37 15.31
CA ILE A 177 24.70 8.12 16.36
C ILE A 177 25.44 7.05 17.18
N ARG A 178 26.67 6.73 16.77
CA ARG A 178 27.62 6.05 17.65
C ARG A 178 27.91 7.04 18.78
N SER A 179 27.61 6.58 19.99
CA SER A 179 27.93 7.17 21.30
C SER A 179 27.36 8.57 21.63
N ARG A 180 26.32 8.58 22.49
CA ARG A 180 26.32 9.46 23.66
C ARG A 180 26.01 8.62 24.91
N ARG A 181 26.98 8.62 25.82
CA ARG A 181 27.01 8.03 27.17
C ARG A 181 25.65 7.67 27.74
N ARG A 182 25.55 6.42 28.21
CA ARG A 182 24.66 6.02 29.31
C ARG A 182 24.88 7.01 30.45
N VAL A 183 23.94 7.92 30.70
CA VAL A 183 23.89 8.66 31.97
C VAL A 183 23.62 7.60 33.04
N GLN A 184 24.63 7.26 33.85
CA GLN A 184 24.39 6.50 35.06
C GLN A 184 23.47 7.34 35.95
N PRO A 185 22.40 6.76 36.52
CA PRO A 185 21.65 7.47 37.54
C PRO A 185 22.61 7.77 38.69
N ALA A 186 22.61 9.03 39.16
CA ALA A 186 23.38 9.43 40.32
C ALA A 186 23.02 8.53 41.50
N LYS A 187 24.03 7.94 42.14
CA LYS A 187 23.84 7.25 43.42
C LYS A 187 23.33 8.28 44.44
N ALA A 188 22.26 7.95 45.16
CA ALA A 188 21.74 8.78 46.24
C ALA A 188 22.82 8.99 47.32
N PRO A 189 22.92 10.18 47.94
CA PRO A 189 23.92 10.45 48.97
C PRO A 189 23.63 9.67 50.27
N PRO A 190 24.65 9.38 51.11
CA PRO A 190 24.60 8.35 52.15
C PRO A 190 23.76 8.67 53.40
N TRP A 191 23.03 9.79 53.41
CA TRP A 191 22.34 10.27 54.62
C TRP A 191 20.82 10.02 54.60
N ALA A 192 20.26 9.45 53.53
CA ALA A 192 18.83 9.16 53.38
C ALA A 192 18.33 7.91 54.15
N SER A 193 18.99 7.54 55.24
CA SER A 193 18.54 6.51 56.19
C SER A 193 18.80 6.97 57.62
N ARG A 194 18.03 7.97 58.09
CA ARG A 194 17.89 8.29 59.51
C ARG A 194 16.64 9.14 59.73
N LYS A 195 15.54 8.51 60.18
CA LYS A 195 14.85 8.81 61.44
C LYS A 195 13.49 8.09 61.53
N ALA A 196 13.31 7.47 62.70
CA ALA A 196 12.09 7.12 63.42
C ALA A 196 11.04 6.24 62.71
#